data_AF-G0R417-F1
#
_entry.id   AF-G0R417-F1
#
_cell.length_a   1.000
_cell.length_b   1.000
_cell.length_c   1.000
_cell.angle_alpha   90.00
_cell.angle_beta   90.00
_cell.angle_gamma   90.00
#
_symmetry.space_group_name_H-M   'P 1'
#
loop_
_entity.id
_entity.type
_entity.pdbx_description
1 polymer ?
#
loop_
_entity_poly.entity_id
_entity_poly.type
_entity_poly.pdbx_seq_one_letter_code
_entity_poly.pdbx_strand_id
1 'polypeptide(L)'
;EKSTMFKRLKEFIQNNTTKHGILDSESNIKLIFSLVEFIVILFNIVILPLRFSFGDILKSNYLQIFDSFTMSNILLQIYIKLNTSYFSKGEIVNIRYQIFKKYLKTTMIFDIIILVFYLVSIFSYNLNYLSIIYLLKICKFYEIYSFIENKFQLRDQLSTLSDSLQLIFLVFFVAHLSGCAFYKIGILEMQKGNISYLTDIHAQNDPWQEIYVTSIYWSIVTMTTLGYGDIIPKNTKNKEEYNIAQQLVDNLTTTLKTSLKEDVYGKILTSQKLLDWNYQNTYVF
;
A
#
# COMPACT_ATOMS: atom_id res chain seq x y z
N GLU A 1 -14.79 46.65 16.82
CA GLU A 1 -13.79 46.10 17.77
C GLU A 1 -13.45 44.62 17.59
N LYS A 2 -14.40 43.70 17.34
CA LYS A 2 -14.06 42.27 17.10
C LYS A 2 -13.12 42.02 15.90
N SER A 3 -13.23 42.84 14.85
CA SER A 3 -12.38 42.77 13.64
C SER A 3 -10.91 43.15 13.90
N THR A 4 -10.65 44.13 14.77
CA THR A 4 -9.29 44.59 15.10
C THR A 4 -8.58 43.63 16.05
N MET A 5 -9.31 43.00 16.98
CA MET A 5 -8.73 41.97 17.84
C MET A 5 -8.32 40.72 17.03
N PHE A 6 -9.16 40.26 16.09
CA PHE A 6 -8.81 39.14 15.21
C PHE A 6 -7.58 39.45 14.34
N LYS A 7 -7.47 40.68 13.85
CA LYS A 7 -6.33 41.12 13.04
C LYS A 7 -5.04 41.16 13.86
N ARG A 8 -5.10 41.70 15.08
CA ARG A 8 -3.97 41.71 16.03
C ARG A 8 -3.58 40.31 16.49
N LEU A 9 -4.54 39.41 16.72
CA LEU A 9 -4.27 38.01 17.05
C LEU A 9 -3.57 37.30 15.88
N LYS A 10 -4.03 37.57 14.65
CA LYS A 10 -3.41 37.04 13.43
C LYS A 10 -1.98 37.56 13.26
N GLU A 11 -1.74 38.85 13.42
CA GLU A 11 -0.42 39.48 13.36
C GLU A 11 0.51 38.97 14.48
N PHE A 12 -0.02 38.77 15.69
CA PHE A 12 0.71 38.21 16.83
C PHE A 12 1.12 36.75 16.60
N ILE A 13 0.20 35.92 16.11
CA ILE A 13 0.50 34.52 15.74
C ILE A 13 1.52 34.48 14.60
N GLN A 14 1.39 35.36 13.61
CA GLN A 14 2.25 35.41 12.44
C GLN A 14 3.68 35.89 12.77
N ASN A 15 3.83 36.80 13.75
CA ASN A 15 5.13 37.29 14.21
C ASN A 15 5.81 36.40 15.27
N ASN A 16 5.05 35.67 16.10
CA ASN A 16 5.61 34.81 17.15
C ASN A 16 5.83 33.35 16.74
N THR A 17 5.38 32.91 15.57
CA THR A 17 5.80 31.61 15.02
C THR A 17 7.19 31.75 14.39
N THR A 18 8.20 31.84 15.25
CA THR A 18 9.62 31.77 14.88
C THR A 18 9.91 30.46 14.13
N LYS A 19 10.89 30.53 13.21
CA LYS A 19 11.38 29.47 12.31
C LYS A 19 11.77 28.14 12.98
N HIS A 20 11.73 28.02 14.31
CA HIS A 20 12.21 26.83 15.01
C HIS A 20 11.21 25.68 14.86
N GLY A 21 11.68 24.54 14.36
CA GLY A 21 10.91 23.29 14.26
C GLY A 21 10.07 23.09 12.99
N ILE A 22 10.15 23.98 12.00
CA ILE A 22 9.54 23.72 10.68
C ILE A 22 10.56 23.01 9.80
N LEU A 23 10.20 21.81 9.34
CA LEU A 23 10.96 21.02 8.40
C LEU A 23 10.79 21.58 7.00
N ASP A 24 11.90 21.83 6.32
CA ASP A 24 11.86 22.23 4.92
C ASP A 24 11.45 21.05 4.02
N SER A 25 10.53 21.27 3.08
CA SER A 25 10.03 20.28 2.15
C SER A 25 11.12 19.67 1.27
N GLU A 26 12.20 20.40 0.99
CA GLU A 26 13.33 19.91 0.19
C GLU A 26 14.45 19.24 1.02
N SER A 27 14.35 19.33 2.35
CA SER A 27 15.38 18.82 3.25
C SER A 27 15.60 17.32 3.15
N ASN A 28 16.84 16.88 3.38
CA ASN A 28 17.16 15.46 3.48
C ASN A 28 16.48 14.79 4.68
N ILE A 29 16.18 15.56 5.74
CA ILE A 29 15.42 15.06 6.89
C ILE A 29 13.99 14.69 6.47
N LYS A 30 13.33 15.52 5.66
CA LYS A 30 12.00 15.20 5.12
C LYS A 30 12.03 13.98 4.19
N LEU A 31 13.09 13.83 3.39
CA LEU A 31 13.30 12.62 2.59
C LEU A 31 13.35 11.37 3.49
N ILE A 32 14.18 11.38 4.55
CA ILE A 32 14.30 10.25 5.48
C ILE A 32 12.95 9.87 6.07
N PHE A 33 12.18 10.84 6.57
CA PHE A 33 10.85 10.55 7.12
C PHE A 33 9.88 9.97 6.09
N SER A 34 9.96 10.43 4.83
CA SER A 34 9.11 9.93 3.75
C SER A 34 9.51 8.50 3.35
N LEU A 35 10.81 8.17 3.35
CA LEU A 35 11.31 6.82 3.15
C LEU A 35 10.90 5.88 4.30
N VAL A 36 10.96 6.35 5.54
CA VAL A 36 10.47 5.59 6.70
C VAL A 36 8.97 5.34 6.59
N GLU A 37 8.16 6.35 6.22
CA GLU A 37 6.73 6.15 5.97
C GLU A 37 6.49 5.10 4.88
N PHE A 38 7.26 5.16 3.79
CA PHE A 38 7.18 4.17 2.72
C PHE A 38 7.43 2.74 3.20
N ILE A 39 8.51 2.52 3.97
CA ILE A 39 8.83 1.19 4.52
C ILE A 39 7.72 0.70 5.44
N VAL A 40 7.17 1.58 6.28
CA VAL A 40 6.06 1.23 7.18
C VAL A 40 4.79 0.88 6.41
N ILE A 41 4.51 1.56 5.30
CA ILE A 41 3.39 1.21 4.41
C ILE A 41 3.61 -0.18 3.82
N LEU A 42 4.79 -0.47 3.24
CA LEU A 42 5.10 -1.78 2.67
C LEU A 42 4.94 -2.91 3.69
N PHE A 43 5.38 -2.68 4.93
CA PHE A 43 5.28 -3.67 5.99
C PHE A 43 3.82 -3.91 6.42
N ASN A 44 3.00 -2.84 6.52
CA ASN A 44 1.58 -2.94 6.84
C ASN A 44 0.76 -3.62 5.71
N ILE A 45 1.16 -3.44 4.46
CA ILE A 45 0.53 -4.09 3.30
C ILE A 45 0.56 -5.62 3.41
N VAL A 46 1.57 -6.19 4.07
CA VAL A 46 1.70 -7.64 4.31
C VAL A 46 1.05 -8.05 5.64
N ILE A 47 1.29 -7.31 6.71
CA ILE A 47 0.86 -7.73 8.06
C ILE A 47 -0.66 -7.57 8.25
N LEU A 48 -1.30 -6.55 7.67
CA LEU A 48 -2.73 -6.30 7.90
C LEU A 48 -3.65 -7.37 7.29
N PRO A 49 -3.48 -7.81 6.01
CA PRO A 49 -4.26 -8.92 5.47
C PRO A 49 -4.01 -10.24 6.21
N LEU A 50 -2.75 -10.47 6.61
CA LEU A 50 -2.36 -11.63 7.39
C LEU A 50 -3.04 -11.63 8.76
N ARG A 51 -3.01 -10.50 9.49
CA ARG A 51 -3.73 -10.35 10.77
C ARG A 51 -5.23 -10.55 10.60
N PHE A 52 -5.84 -9.96 9.57
CA PHE A 52 -7.27 -10.09 9.33
C PHE A 52 -7.68 -11.55 9.11
N SER A 53 -6.85 -12.29 8.37
CA SER A 53 -7.18 -13.65 7.95
C SER A 53 -6.76 -14.68 8.99
N PHE A 54 -5.51 -14.62 9.46
CA PHE A 54 -4.85 -15.59 10.36
C PHE A 54 -4.79 -15.14 11.83
N GLY A 55 -5.37 -13.99 12.20
CA GLY A 55 -5.26 -13.42 13.55
C GLY A 55 -5.67 -14.35 14.69
N ASP A 56 -6.62 -15.26 14.43
CA ASP A 56 -7.11 -16.23 15.42
C ASP A 56 -6.05 -17.29 15.80
N ILE A 57 -5.17 -17.66 14.86
CA ILE A 57 -4.08 -18.62 15.06
C ILE A 57 -2.78 -17.90 15.43
N LEU A 58 -2.57 -16.68 14.92
CA LEU A 58 -1.39 -15.84 15.16
C LEU A 58 -1.29 -15.27 16.59
N LYS A 59 -2.08 -15.75 17.56
CA LYS A 59 -2.18 -15.26 18.96
C LYS A 59 -0.82 -15.04 19.59
N SER A 60 -0.29 -13.84 19.42
CA SER A 60 1.06 -13.49 19.84
C SER A 60 1.11 -12.03 20.26
N ASN A 61 1.89 -11.76 21.30
CA ASN A 61 2.15 -10.40 21.80
C ASN A 61 2.75 -9.49 20.69
N TYR A 62 3.35 -10.09 19.66
CA TYR A 62 3.90 -9.37 18.51
C TYR A 62 2.85 -8.55 17.75
N LEU A 63 1.61 -9.04 17.62
CA LEU A 63 0.54 -8.29 16.95
C LEU A 63 0.14 -7.02 17.72
N GLN A 64 0.16 -7.05 19.06
CA GLN A 64 -0.16 -5.87 19.88
C GLN A 64 0.96 -4.83 19.86
N ILE A 65 2.22 -5.28 19.89
CA ILE A 65 3.39 -4.41 19.72
C ILE A 65 3.33 -3.73 18.35
N PHE A 66 3.00 -4.51 17.31
CA PHE A 66 2.83 -4.02 15.96
C PHE A 66 1.73 -2.95 15.86
N ASP A 67 0.58 -3.18 16.50
CA ASP A 67 -0.51 -2.22 16.54
C ASP A 67 -0.10 -0.89 17.17
N SER A 68 0.61 -0.97 18.29
CA SER A 68 1.13 0.21 18.99
C SER A 68 2.15 0.96 18.13
N PHE A 69 2.99 0.24 17.39
CA PHE A 69 3.95 0.81 16.46
C PHE A 69 3.28 1.54 15.29
N THR A 70 2.33 0.88 14.59
CA THR A 70 1.61 1.50 13.47
C THR A 70 0.80 2.71 13.92
N MET A 71 0.16 2.64 15.10
CA MET A 71 -0.57 3.77 15.69
C MET A 71 0.35 4.96 15.94
N SER A 72 1.52 4.72 16.55
CA SER A 72 2.52 5.75 16.81
C SER A 72 3.03 6.37 15.49
N ASN A 73 3.20 5.57 14.44
CA ASN A 73 3.60 6.05 13.14
C ASN A 73 2.56 6.99 12.51
N ILE A 74 1.27 6.65 12.57
CA ILE A 74 0.20 7.52 12.03
C ILE A 74 0.27 8.90 12.71
N LEU A 75 0.38 8.93 14.03
CA LEU A 75 0.47 10.17 14.80
C LEU A 75 1.73 10.96 14.46
N LEU A 76 2.88 10.29 14.35
CA LEU A 76 4.13 10.92 13.97
C LEU A 76 4.03 11.56 12.57
N GLN A 77 3.40 10.89 11.60
CA GLN A 77 3.25 11.45 10.26
C GLN A 77 2.33 12.67 10.23
N ILE A 78 1.24 12.66 11.00
CA ILE A 78 0.39 13.85 11.17
C ILE A 78 1.22 15.00 11.76
N TYR A 79 2.01 14.74 12.80
CA TYR A 79 2.89 15.73 13.41
C TYR A 79 3.92 16.29 12.39
N ILE A 80 4.56 15.43 11.60
CA ILE A 80 5.51 15.85 10.57
C ILE A 80 4.82 16.73 9.53
N LYS A 81 3.64 16.35 9.01
CA LYS A 81 2.89 17.13 8.02
C LYS A 81 2.52 18.53 8.54
N LEU A 82 2.13 18.63 9.80
CA LEU A 82 1.81 19.92 10.46
C LEU A 82 3.02 20.84 10.64
N ASN A 83 4.23 20.26 10.64
CA ASN A 83 5.49 20.98 10.78
C ASN A 83 6.33 21.00 9.50
N THR A 84 5.79 20.61 8.34
CA THR A 84 6.54 20.66 7.07
C THR A 84 6.11 21.88 6.25
N SER A 85 7.07 22.59 5.68
CA SER A 85 6.83 23.69 4.75
C SER A 85 6.18 23.22 3.45
N TYR A 86 5.66 24.15 2.66
CA TYR A 86 5.14 23.79 1.33
C TYR A 86 5.38 24.90 0.31
N PHE A 87 5.46 24.50 -0.96
CA PHE A 87 5.55 25.43 -2.09
C PHE A 87 4.18 26.00 -2.46
N SER A 88 4.12 27.32 -2.61
CA SER A 88 2.97 28.02 -3.16
C SER A 88 3.44 29.16 -4.06
N LYS A 89 3.01 29.15 -5.33
CA LYS A 89 3.34 30.21 -6.31
C LYS A 89 4.85 30.48 -6.47
N GLY A 90 5.68 29.43 -6.40
CA GLY A 90 7.14 29.54 -6.56
C GLY A 90 7.90 29.91 -5.29
N GLU A 91 7.22 30.12 -4.16
CA GLU A 91 7.87 30.45 -2.88
C GLU A 91 7.59 29.38 -1.81
N ILE A 92 8.57 29.19 -0.92
CA ILE A 92 8.44 28.30 0.24
C ILE A 92 7.67 29.04 1.34
N VAL A 93 6.51 28.50 1.69
CA VAL A 93 5.69 29.00 2.79
C VAL A 93 6.05 28.31 4.10
N ASN A 94 6.68 29.07 5.00
CA ASN A 94 7.14 28.61 6.31
C ASN A 94 6.28 29.14 7.49
N ILE A 95 5.03 29.49 7.25
CA ILE A 95 4.14 30.05 8.28
C ILE A 95 3.21 28.94 8.79
N ARG A 96 3.33 28.57 10.09
CA ARG A 96 2.57 27.45 10.70
C ARG A 96 1.07 27.54 10.50
N TYR A 97 0.49 28.73 10.65
CA TYR A 97 -0.94 28.95 10.42
C TYR A 97 -1.36 28.60 8.98
N GLN A 98 -0.52 28.93 7.99
CA GLN A 98 -0.81 28.62 6.59
C GLN A 98 -0.64 27.12 6.31
N ILE A 99 0.39 26.50 6.89
CA ILE A 99 0.61 25.03 6.83
C ILE A 99 -0.60 24.30 7.41
N PHE A 100 -1.04 24.66 8.60
CA PHE A 100 -2.22 24.09 9.25
C PHE A 100 -3.48 24.26 8.41
N LYS A 101 -3.74 25.47 7.89
CA LYS A 101 -4.90 25.75 7.04
C LYS A 101 -4.89 24.92 5.75
N LYS A 102 -3.71 24.72 5.14
CA LYS A 102 -3.57 23.83 3.98
C LYS A 102 -3.87 22.38 4.38
N TYR A 103 -3.27 21.89 5.45
CA TYR A 103 -3.48 20.53 5.97
C TYR A 103 -4.95 20.19 6.22
N LEU A 104 -5.69 21.10 6.87
CA LEU A 104 -7.13 20.95 7.13
C LEU A 104 -7.94 20.75 5.84
N LYS A 105 -7.54 21.40 4.75
CA LYS A 105 -8.27 21.35 3.47
C LYS A 105 -7.91 20.16 2.60
N THR A 106 -6.68 19.64 2.69
CA THR A 106 -6.17 18.66 1.72
C THR A 106 -6.15 17.24 2.25
N THR A 107 -5.64 17.03 3.47
CA THR A 107 -5.25 15.68 3.93
C THR A 107 -5.81 15.29 5.28
N MET A 108 -6.30 16.24 6.09
CA MET A 108 -6.79 15.97 7.44
C MET A 108 -7.90 14.91 7.49
N ILE A 109 -8.91 15.03 6.63
CA ILE A 109 -10.05 14.09 6.62
C ILE A 109 -9.57 12.66 6.39
N PHE A 110 -8.66 12.48 5.44
CA PHE A 110 -8.08 11.18 5.11
C PHE A 110 -7.27 10.61 6.28
N ASP A 111 -6.39 11.41 6.88
CA ASP A 111 -5.58 10.99 8.03
C ASP A 111 -6.45 10.65 9.26
N ILE A 112 -7.54 11.40 9.50
CA ILE A 112 -8.47 11.16 10.60
C ILE A 112 -9.27 9.87 10.38
N ILE A 113 -9.77 9.63 9.16
CA ILE A 113 -10.48 8.39 8.85
C ILE A 113 -9.57 7.20 9.13
N ILE A 114 -8.32 7.23 8.64
CA ILE A 114 -7.36 6.14 8.92
C ILE A 114 -7.13 5.99 10.42
N LEU A 115 -6.86 7.09 11.13
CA LEU A 115 -6.59 7.07 12.56
C LEU A 115 -7.76 6.50 13.37
N VAL A 116 -8.98 6.98 13.12
CA VAL A 116 -10.18 6.57 13.86
C VAL A 116 -10.51 5.12 13.59
N PHE A 117 -10.50 4.68 12.33
CA PHE A 117 -10.79 3.28 12.00
C PHE A 117 -9.72 2.33 12.54
N TYR A 118 -8.45 2.72 12.52
CA TYR A 118 -7.37 1.94 13.13
C TYR A 118 -7.53 1.86 14.65
N LEU A 119 -7.88 2.95 15.32
CA LEU A 119 -8.17 2.96 16.75
C LEU A 119 -9.34 2.04 17.12
N VAL A 120 -10.45 2.13 16.41
CA VAL A 120 -11.60 1.26 16.63
C VAL A 120 -11.21 -0.20 16.43
N SER A 121 -10.38 -0.50 15.42
CA SER A 121 -9.86 -1.84 15.17
C SER A 121 -9.03 -2.40 16.33
N ILE A 122 -8.26 -1.56 17.04
CA ILE A 122 -7.45 -2.02 18.19
C ILE A 122 -8.34 -2.24 19.42
N PHE A 123 -9.25 -1.32 19.71
CA PHE A 123 -10.05 -1.37 20.93
C PHE A 123 -11.23 -2.35 20.83
N SER A 124 -11.68 -2.68 19.62
CA SER A 124 -12.81 -3.58 19.40
C SER A 124 -12.34 -4.87 18.74
N TYR A 125 -12.21 -5.94 19.52
CA TYR A 125 -11.76 -7.26 19.03
C TYR A 125 -12.54 -7.78 17.81
N ASN A 126 -13.83 -7.46 17.71
CA ASN A 126 -14.70 -7.92 16.61
C ASN A 126 -14.56 -7.07 15.33
N LEU A 127 -13.88 -5.92 15.39
CA LEU A 127 -13.77 -4.96 14.30
C LEU A 127 -12.35 -4.87 13.72
N ASN A 128 -11.55 -5.94 13.89
CA ASN A 128 -10.19 -6.02 13.35
C ASN A 128 -10.10 -5.74 11.83
N TYR A 129 -11.19 -5.96 11.08
CA TYR A 129 -11.26 -5.68 9.64
C TYR A 129 -11.16 -4.18 9.31
N LEU A 130 -11.48 -3.28 10.25
CA LEU A 130 -11.36 -1.84 10.03
C LEU A 130 -9.91 -1.39 9.83
N SER A 131 -8.93 -2.16 10.33
CA SER A 131 -7.52 -1.89 10.08
C SER A 131 -7.15 -1.91 8.59
N ILE A 132 -7.93 -2.60 7.73
CA ILE A 132 -7.71 -2.65 6.28
C ILE A 132 -7.81 -1.26 5.64
N ILE A 133 -8.55 -0.30 6.24
CA ILE A 133 -8.59 1.08 5.76
C ILE A 133 -7.20 1.75 5.74
N TYR A 134 -6.26 1.28 6.58
CA TYR A 134 -4.88 1.74 6.51
C TYR A 134 -4.24 1.50 5.13
N LEU A 135 -4.66 0.46 4.39
CA LEU A 135 -4.14 0.17 3.05
C LEU A 135 -4.41 1.30 2.05
N LEU A 136 -5.38 2.18 2.30
CA LEU A 136 -5.59 3.38 1.47
C LEU A 136 -4.35 4.29 1.43
N LYS A 137 -3.45 4.20 2.43
CA LYS A 137 -2.15 4.91 2.39
C LYS A 137 -1.28 4.53 1.20
N ILE A 138 -1.56 3.43 0.49
CA ILE A 138 -0.83 3.07 -0.74
C ILE A 138 -0.88 4.20 -1.79
N CYS A 139 -1.93 5.05 -1.80
CA CYS A 139 -2.00 6.23 -2.66
C CYS A 139 -0.84 7.22 -2.42
N LYS A 140 -0.19 7.18 -1.25
CA LYS A 140 1.00 8.00 -0.96
C LYS A 140 2.24 7.57 -1.72
N PHE A 141 2.24 6.36 -2.30
CA PHE A 141 3.33 5.91 -3.14
C PHE A 141 3.61 6.89 -4.29
N TYR A 142 2.56 7.42 -4.92
CA TYR A 142 2.70 8.41 -5.99
C TYR A 142 3.39 9.71 -5.53
N GLU A 143 3.02 10.22 -4.34
CA GLU A 143 3.67 11.42 -3.77
C GLU A 143 5.16 11.18 -3.51
N ILE A 144 5.53 10.02 -2.96
CA ILE A 144 6.92 9.68 -2.63
C ILE A 144 7.73 9.43 -3.90
N TYR A 145 7.15 8.70 -4.86
CA TYR A 145 7.75 8.45 -6.17
C TYR A 145 8.06 9.77 -6.87
N SER A 146 7.07 10.67 -6.99
CA SER A 146 7.25 11.98 -7.62
C SER A 146 8.32 12.82 -6.89
N PHE A 147 8.39 12.74 -5.56
CA PHE A 147 9.43 13.44 -4.80
C PHE A 147 10.84 12.92 -5.10
N ILE A 148 11.03 11.60 -5.14
CA ILE A 148 12.31 10.97 -5.45
C ILE A 148 12.72 11.28 -6.89
N GLU A 149 11.79 11.14 -7.84
CA GLU A 149 12.03 11.41 -9.26
C GLU A 149 12.48 12.86 -9.48
N ASN A 150 11.75 13.83 -8.90
CA ASN A 150 12.10 15.25 -9.02
C ASN A 150 13.45 15.59 -8.37
N LYS A 151 13.81 14.92 -7.26
CA LYS A 151 15.05 15.21 -6.53
C LYS A 151 16.29 14.61 -7.19
N PHE A 152 16.17 13.45 -7.81
CA PHE A 152 17.31 12.68 -8.32
C PHE A 152 17.35 12.56 -9.85
N GLN A 153 16.34 13.08 -10.57
CA GLN A 153 16.27 13.07 -12.05
C GLN A 153 16.45 11.66 -12.66
N LEU A 154 15.94 10.62 -11.98
CA LEU A 154 16.25 9.20 -12.27
C LEU A 154 15.57 8.61 -13.51
N ARG A 155 14.89 9.44 -14.32
CA ARG A 155 13.96 9.00 -15.38
C ARG A 155 14.61 8.14 -16.46
N ASP A 156 15.88 8.40 -16.78
CA ASP A 156 16.52 7.83 -17.97
C ASP A 156 17.30 6.53 -17.73
N GLN A 157 17.69 6.21 -16.49
CA GLN A 157 18.53 5.03 -16.19
C GLN A 157 17.82 3.91 -15.41
N LEU A 158 16.73 4.22 -14.70
CA LEU A 158 16.06 3.25 -13.82
C LEU A 158 14.64 2.88 -14.26
N SER A 159 14.08 3.53 -15.29
CA SER A 159 12.70 3.32 -15.73
C SER A 159 12.41 1.85 -16.06
N THR A 160 13.23 1.21 -16.87
CA THR A 160 13.03 -0.18 -17.30
C THR A 160 13.10 -1.21 -16.15
N LEU A 161 14.03 -1.04 -15.22
CA LEU A 161 14.17 -1.90 -14.03
C LEU A 161 13.03 -1.65 -13.03
N SER A 162 12.59 -0.39 -12.90
CA SER A 162 11.48 0.01 -12.04
C SER A 162 10.17 -0.67 -12.45
N ASP A 163 9.88 -0.71 -13.76
CA ASP A 163 8.63 -1.32 -14.27
C ASP A 163 8.55 -2.83 -13.97
N SER A 164 9.68 -3.53 -14.13
CA SER A 164 9.75 -4.98 -13.91
C SER A 164 9.57 -5.34 -12.44
N LEU A 165 10.20 -4.58 -11.54
CA LEU A 165 10.05 -4.75 -10.09
C LEU A 165 8.64 -4.42 -9.61
N GLN A 166 8.02 -3.36 -10.16
CA GLN A 166 6.65 -2.99 -9.84
C GLN A 166 5.67 -4.11 -10.17
N LEU A 167 5.83 -4.74 -11.33
CA LEU A 167 5.00 -5.86 -11.71
C LEU A 167 5.20 -7.06 -10.78
N ILE A 168 6.45 -7.47 -10.53
CA ILE A 168 6.74 -8.60 -9.64
C ILE A 168 6.08 -8.36 -8.28
N PHE A 169 6.25 -7.17 -7.72
CA PHE A 169 5.59 -6.76 -6.48
C PHE A 169 4.06 -6.88 -6.57
N LEU A 170 3.46 -6.42 -7.66
CA LEU A 170 2.01 -6.48 -7.85
C LEU A 170 1.49 -7.92 -7.95
N VAL A 171 2.18 -8.81 -8.65
CA VAL A 171 1.84 -10.24 -8.72
C VAL A 171 1.91 -10.87 -7.33
N PHE A 172 3.01 -10.66 -6.60
CA PHE A 172 3.15 -11.17 -5.23
C PHE A 172 2.07 -10.59 -4.30
N PHE A 173 1.74 -9.32 -4.44
CA PHE A 173 0.75 -8.65 -3.59
C PHE A 173 -0.66 -9.18 -3.84
N VAL A 174 -1.08 -9.32 -5.10
CA VAL A 174 -2.37 -9.92 -5.45
C VAL A 174 -2.41 -11.38 -4.98
N ALA A 175 -1.31 -12.11 -5.13
CA ALA A 175 -1.22 -13.48 -4.64
C ALA A 175 -1.42 -13.55 -3.12
N HIS A 176 -0.76 -12.65 -2.38
CA HIS A 176 -0.88 -12.52 -0.92
C HIS A 176 -2.29 -12.19 -0.46
N LEU A 177 -2.93 -11.17 -1.04
CA LEU A 177 -4.29 -10.78 -0.69
C LEU A 177 -5.29 -11.91 -0.96
N SER A 178 -5.20 -12.53 -2.13
CA SER A 178 -6.13 -13.56 -2.55
C SER A 178 -5.95 -14.84 -1.72
N GLY A 179 -4.71 -15.21 -1.40
CA GLY A 179 -4.42 -16.33 -0.50
C GLY A 179 -4.95 -16.10 0.93
N CYS A 180 -4.72 -14.90 1.48
CA CYS A 180 -5.26 -14.53 2.79
C CYS A 180 -6.81 -14.58 2.80
N ALA A 181 -7.45 -14.00 1.79
CA ALA A 181 -8.90 -14.03 1.64
C ALA A 181 -9.44 -15.47 1.52
N PHE A 182 -8.77 -16.32 0.74
CA PHE A 182 -9.16 -17.72 0.54
C PHE A 182 -9.13 -18.51 1.86
N TYR A 183 -8.08 -18.33 2.66
CA TYR A 183 -8.02 -18.91 4.00
C TYR A 183 -9.17 -18.41 4.88
N LYS A 184 -9.44 -17.10 4.90
CA LYS A 184 -10.51 -16.54 5.72
C LYS A 184 -11.88 -17.09 5.33
N ILE A 185 -12.15 -17.23 4.04
CA ILE A 185 -13.36 -17.88 3.52
C ILE A 185 -13.44 -19.32 4.03
N GLY A 186 -12.34 -20.08 3.95
CA GLY A 186 -12.26 -21.45 4.43
C GLY A 186 -12.62 -21.59 5.92
N ILE A 187 -12.17 -20.66 6.77
CA ILE A 187 -12.52 -20.64 8.20
C ILE A 187 -13.98 -20.25 8.42
N LEU A 188 -14.50 -19.25 7.69
CA LEU A 188 -15.91 -18.83 7.81
C LEU A 188 -16.87 -19.96 7.39
N GLU A 189 -16.50 -20.79 6.42
CA GLU A 189 -17.26 -21.99 6.05
C GLU A 189 -17.31 -23.01 7.20
N MET A 190 -16.17 -23.29 7.82
CA MET A 190 -16.10 -24.21 8.96
C MET A 190 -16.94 -23.70 10.15
N GLN A 191 -16.91 -22.40 10.42
CA GLN A 191 -17.72 -21.78 11.48
C GLN A 191 -19.22 -21.88 11.22
N LYS A 192 -19.64 -21.91 9.94
CA LYS A 192 -21.03 -22.16 9.54
C LYS A 192 -21.42 -23.65 9.56
N GLY A 193 -20.48 -24.55 9.88
CA GLY A 193 -20.68 -26.01 9.87
C GLY A 193 -20.57 -26.66 8.50
N ASN A 194 -20.06 -25.95 7.49
CA ASN A 194 -19.89 -26.46 6.14
C ASN A 194 -18.51 -27.13 5.96
N ILE A 195 -18.41 -28.01 4.97
CA ILE A 195 -17.15 -28.62 4.55
C ILE A 195 -16.31 -27.55 3.84
N SER A 196 -15.03 -27.44 4.23
CA SER A 196 -14.09 -26.43 3.74
C SER A 196 -12.91 -27.11 3.05
N TYR A 197 -12.18 -26.42 2.18
CA TYR A 197 -10.97 -27.01 1.59
C TYR A 197 -9.97 -27.43 2.68
N LEU A 198 -9.93 -26.71 3.82
CA LEU A 198 -9.09 -27.00 4.98
C LEU A 198 -9.42 -28.35 5.64
N THR A 199 -10.69 -28.80 5.61
CA THR A 199 -11.07 -30.11 6.13
C THR A 199 -10.54 -31.23 5.25
N ASP A 200 -10.53 -31.01 3.94
CA ASP A 200 -10.20 -32.02 2.94
C ASP A 200 -8.70 -32.27 2.83
N ILE A 201 -7.90 -31.23 3.03
CA ILE A 201 -6.43 -31.35 3.07
C ILE A 201 -5.90 -31.63 4.49
N HIS A 202 -6.79 -31.82 5.47
CA HIS A 202 -6.46 -32.03 6.90
C HIS A 202 -5.61 -30.92 7.56
N ALA A 203 -5.54 -29.72 6.98
CA ALA A 203 -4.63 -28.65 7.41
C ALA A 203 -5.16 -27.78 8.57
N GLN A 204 -6.16 -28.24 9.31
CA GLN A 204 -6.81 -27.45 10.37
C GLN A 204 -5.91 -27.21 11.58
N ASN A 205 -5.03 -28.17 11.86
CA ASN A 205 -4.13 -28.16 13.01
C ASN A 205 -2.69 -27.80 12.61
N ASP A 206 -2.46 -27.52 11.34
CA ASP A 206 -1.14 -27.18 10.82
C ASP A 206 -0.71 -25.81 11.33
N PRO A 207 0.59 -25.57 11.49
CA PRO A 207 1.09 -24.24 11.83
C PRO A 207 0.67 -23.22 10.76
N TRP A 208 0.38 -21.98 11.18
CA TRP A 208 -0.16 -20.95 10.29
C TRP A 208 0.72 -20.71 9.06
N GLN A 209 2.03 -20.94 9.15
CA GLN A 209 2.98 -20.81 8.06
C GLN A 209 2.70 -21.81 6.95
N GLU A 210 2.40 -23.07 7.29
CA GLU A 210 2.09 -24.11 6.32
C GLU A 210 0.76 -23.82 5.63
N ILE A 211 -0.25 -23.42 6.40
CA ILE A 211 -1.54 -22.99 5.86
C ILE A 211 -1.38 -21.77 4.95
N TYR A 212 -0.52 -20.81 5.34
CA TYR A 212 -0.21 -19.63 4.54
C TYR A 212 0.46 -20.01 3.22
N VAL A 213 1.48 -20.86 3.24
CA VAL A 213 2.15 -21.36 2.02
C VAL A 213 1.17 -22.05 1.10
N THR A 214 0.31 -22.92 1.63
CA THR A 214 -0.75 -23.60 0.87
C THR A 214 -1.75 -22.61 0.25
N SER A 215 -2.12 -21.57 1.00
CA SER A 215 -3.05 -20.54 0.51
C SER A 215 -2.43 -19.67 -0.59
N ILE A 216 -1.13 -19.36 -0.48
CA ILE A 216 -0.37 -18.67 -1.52
C ILE A 216 -0.19 -19.55 -2.75
N TYR A 217 0.11 -20.84 -2.57
CA TYR A 217 0.20 -21.81 -3.66
C TYR A 217 -1.11 -21.85 -4.45
N TRP A 218 -2.26 -21.98 -3.77
CA TRP A 218 -3.58 -21.93 -4.41
C TRP A 218 -3.75 -20.65 -5.21
N SER A 219 -3.41 -19.50 -4.62
CA SER A 219 -3.52 -18.19 -5.24
C SER A 219 -2.66 -18.07 -6.50
N ILE A 220 -1.41 -18.54 -6.47
CA ILE A 220 -0.49 -18.52 -7.61
C ILE A 220 -0.96 -19.48 -8.72
N VAL A 221 -1.31 -20.72 -8.40
CA VAL A 221 -1.81 -21.72 -9.38
C VAL A 221 -3.06 -21.20 -10.09
N THR A 222 -3.90 -20.49 -9.35
CA THR A 222 -5.10 -19.83 -9.85
C THR A 222 -4.76 -18.66 -10.77
N MET A 223 -3.93 -17.71 -10.31
CA MET A 223 -3.47 -16.55 -11.08
C MET A 223 -2.73 -16.92 -12.36
N THR A 224 -1.95 -18.00 -12.31
CA THR A 224 -1.21 -18.55 -13.46
C THR A 224 -2.08 -19.41 -14.36
N THR A 225 -3.37 -19.59 -14.02
CA THR A 225 -4.34 -20.39 -14.77
C THR A 225 -3.90 -21.85 -14.98
N LEU A 226 -3.02 -22.36 -14.11
CA LEU A 226 -2.60 -23.77 -14.13
C LEU A 226 -3.72 -24.67 -13.61
N GLY A 227 -4.39 -24.26 -12.53
CA GLY A 227 -5.62 -24.88 -12.05
C GLY A 227 -5.56 -26.39 -11.83
N TYR A 228 -4.55 -26.90 -11.11
CA TYR A 228 -4.37 -28.33 -10.87
C TYR A 228 -5.59 -29.04 -10.23
N GLY A 229 -6.45 -28.30 -9.54
CA GLY A 229 -7.71 -28.81 -8.98
C GLY A 229 -7.55 -29.61 -7.69
N ASP A 230 -6.36 -29.60 -7.09
CA ASP A 230 -6.02 -30.19 -5.80
C ASP A 230 -6.67 -29.44 -4.61
N ILE A 231 -6.76 -28.11 -4.71
CA ILE A 231 -7.38 -27.25 -3.70
C ILE A 231 -8.53 -26.48 -4.35
N ILE A 232 -9.76 -26.85 -3.99
CA ILE A 232 -10.98 -26.26 -4.54
C ILE A 232 -12.00 -25.96 -3.43
N PRO A 233 -12.82 -24.91 -3.60
CA PRO A 233 -13.94 -24.64 -2.69
C PRO A 233 -14.96 -25.78 -2.75
N LYS A 234 -15.47 -26.17 -1.58
CA LYS A 234 -16.36 -27.34 -1.44
C LYS A 234 -17.84 -26.96 -1.37
N ASN A 235 -18.17 -25.77 -0.88
CA ASN A 235 -19.56 -25.35 -0.73
C ASN A 235 -20.10 -24.64 -1.99
N THR A 236 -21.28 -25.06 -2.46
CA THR A 236 -21.98 -24.49 -3.62
C THR A 236 -22.59 -23.11 -3.37
N LYS A 237 -22.95 -22.75 -2.14
CA LYS A 237 -23.60 -21.45 -1.86
C LYS A 237 -22.64 -20.26 -1.93
N ASN A 238 -21.36 -20.49 -1.64
CA ASN A 238 -20.28 -19.50 -1.74
C ASN A 238 -19.40 -19.72 -2.99
N LYS A 239 -19.81 -20.60 -3.92
CA LYS A 239 -19.20 -20.64 -5.26
C LYS A 239 -19.34 -19.30 -5.97
N GLU A 240 -20.39 -18.53 -5.73
CA GLU A 240 -20.55 -17.20 -6.33
C GLU A 240 -19.54 -16.18 -5.77
N GLU A 241 -19.37 -16.10 -4.43
CA GLU A 241 -18.34 -15.26 -3.80
C GLU A 241 -16.94 -15.67 -4.24
N TYR A 242 -16.70 -16.98 -4.34
CA TYR A 242 -15.47 -17.56 -4.88
C TYR A 242 -15.29 -17.21 -6.37
N ASN A 243 -16.32 -17.37 -7.19
CA ASN A 243 -16.27 -17.05 -8.62
C ASN A 243 -16.05 -15.56 -8.84
N ILE A 244 -16.58 -14.69 -7.98
CA ILE A 244 -16.33 -13.25 -8.03
C ILE A 244 -14.88 -12.96 -7.66
N ALA A 245 -14.35 -13.55 -6.58
CA ALA A 245 -12.94 -13.40 -6.21
C ALA A 245 -12.01 -13.93 -7.31
N GLN A 246 -12.34 -15.10 -7.87
CA GLN A 246 -11.67 -15.74 -9.00
C GLN A 246 -11.68 -14.85 -10.23
N GLN A 247 -12.85 -14.34 -10.62
CA GLN A 247 -13.00 -13.47 -11.79
C GLN A 247 -12.30 -12.12 -11.59
N LEU A 248 -12.22 -11.61 -10.36
CA LEU A 248 -11.45 -10.41 -10.03
C LEU A 248 -9.94 -10.68 -10.14
N VAL A 249 -9.47 -11.82 -9.65
CA VAL A 249 -8.08 -12.29 -9.79
C VAL A 249 -7.72 -12.54 -11.25
N ASP A 250 -8.63 -13.12 -12.03
CA ASP A 250 -8.46 -13.39 -13.46
C ASP A 250 -8.45 -12.09 -14.28
N ASN A 251 -9.32 -11.14 -13.97
CA ASN A 251 -9.34 -9.83 -14.62
C ASN A 251 -8.08 -9.02 -14.28
N LEU A 252 -7.64 -9.04 -13.02
CA LEU A 252 -6.39 -8.40 -12.58
C LEU A 252 -5.18 -9.04 -13.24
N THR A 253 -5.08 -10.38 -13.27
CA THR A 253 -3.97 -11.07 -13.93
C THR A 253 -4.01 -10.91 -15.44
N THR A 254 -5.17 -10.86 -16.07
CA THR A 254 -5.29 -10.60 -17.52
C THR A 254 -4.81 -9.19 -17.84
N THR A 255 -5.23 -8.18 -17.07
CA THR A 255 -4.78 -6.79 -17.20
C THR A 255 -3.26 -6.67 -16.98
N LEU A 256 -2.72 -7.43 -16.03
CA LEU A 256 -1.28 -7.50 -15.79
C LEU A 256 -0.52 -8.18 -16.94
N LYS A 257 -1.03 -9.30 -17.45
CA LYS A 257 -0.46 -10.01 -18.60
C LYS A 257 -0.48 -9.14 -19.86
N THR A 258 -1.53 -8.37 -20.11
CA THR A 258 -1.60 -7.45 -21.25
C THR A 258 -0.64 -6.27 -21.08
N SER A 259 -0.61 -5.64 -19.90
CA SER A 259 0.32 -4.54 -19.60
C SER A 259 1.79 -4.99 -19.74
N LEU A 260 2.12 -6.19 -19.27
CA LEU A 260 3.44 -6.78 -19.45
C LEU A 260 3.81 -7.00 -20.89
N LYS A 261 2.87 -7.55 -21.67
CA LYS A 261 3.08 -7.84 -23.07
C LYS A 261 3.36 -6.54 -23.81
N GLU A 262 2.57 -5.50 -23.59
CA GLU A 262 2.76 -4.20 -24.24
C GLU A 262 4.12 -3.56 -23.88
N ASP A 263 4.51 -3.62 -22.60
CA ASP A 263 5.78 -3.03 -22.14
C ASP A 263 7.01 -3.79 -22.65
N VAL A 264 6.99 -5.13 -22.60
CA VAL A 264 8.08 -5.98 -23.11
C VAL A 264 8.19 -5.88 -24.63
N TYR A 265 7.07 -5.95 -25.36
CA TYR A 265 7.09 -5.78 -26.82
C TYR A 265 7.58 -4.39 -27.21
N GLY A 266 7.14 -3.34 -26.50
CA GLY A 266 7.62 -1.97 -26.72
C GLY A 266 9.14 -1.87 -26.55
N LYS A 267 9.69 -2.47 -25.49
CA LYS A 267 11.14 -2.49 -25.21
C LYS A 267 11.93 -3.26 -26.28
N ILE A 268 11.44 -4.41 -26.74
CA ILE A 268 12.08 -5.20 -27.82
C ILE A 268 12.06 -4.46 -29.16
N LEU A 269 10.95 -3.81 -29.51
CA LEU A 269 10.84 -3.06 -30.75
C LEU A 269 11.78 -1.85 -30.76
N THR A 270 11.94 -1.21 -29.61
CA THR A 270 12.83 -0.05 -29.45
C THR A 270 14.30 -0.48 -29.53
N SER A 271 14.67 -1.61 -28.92
CA SER A 271 16.03 -2.15 -29.03
C SER A 271 16.37 -2.64 -30.43
N GLN A 272 15.42 -3.27 -31.15
CA GLN A 272 15.59 -3.60 -32.57
C GLN A 272 15.81 -2.34 -33.43
N LYS A 273 14.99 -1.30 -33.26
CA LYS A 273 15.18 -0.03 -33.99
C LYS A 273 16.55 0.60 -33.74
N LEU A 274 17.06 0.54 -32.51
CA LEU A 274 18.40 1.05 -32.17
C LEU A 274 19.52 0.22 -32.79
N LEU A 275 19.36 -1.12 -32.84
CA LEU A 275 20.30 -2.02 -33.52
C LEU A 275 20.31 -1.76 -35.03
N ASP A 276 19.15 -1.61 -35.65
CA ASP A 276 19.02 -1.32 -37.08
C ASP A 276 19.61 0.06 -37.43
N TRP A 277 19.38 1.08 -36.59
CA TRP A 277 19.95 2.42 -36.76
C TRP A 277 21.49 2.42 -36.63
N ASN A 278 22.03 1.72 -35.63
CA ASN A 278 23.47 1.57 -35.48
C ASN A 278 24.08 0.81 -36.66
N TYR A 279 23.43 -0.26 -37.13
CA TYR A 279 23.88 -1.00 -38.32
C TYR A 279 23.94 -0.07 -39.54
N GLN A 280 22.88 0.70 -39.81
CA GLN A 280 22.86 1.64 -40.94
C GLN A 280 23.95 2.73 -40.85
N ASN A 281 24.32 3.19 -39.65
CA ASN A 281 25.35 4.23 -39.49
C ASN A 281 26.79 3.71 -39.41
N THR A 282 26.99 2.41 -39.17
CA THR A 282 28.34 1.82 -39.05
C THR A 282 28.93 1.43 -40.41
N TYR A 283 28.11 1.26 -41.45
CA TYR A 283 28.54 0.86 -42.80
C TYR A 283 28.48 1.99 -43.85
N VAL A 284 28.41 3.26 -43.42
CA VAL A 284 28.32 4.45 -44.31
C VAL A 284 29.62 5.28 -44.32
N PHE A 285 30.77 4.70 -43.94
CA PHE A 285 32.09 5.30 -44.15
C PHE A 285 32.88 4.59 -45.24
#